data_AF-A0A847GG30-F1
#
_entry.id   AF-A0A847GG30-F1
#
_cell.length_a   1.000
_cell.length_b   1.000
_cell.length_c   1.000
_cell.angle_alpha   90.00
_cell.angle_beta   90.00
_cell.angle_gamma   90.00
#
_symmetry.space_group_name_H-M   'P 1'
#
loop_
_entity.id
_entity.type
_entity.pdbx_description
1 polymer ?
#
loop_
_entity_poly.entity_id
_entity_poly.type
_entity_poly.pdbx_seq_one_letter_code
_entity_poly.pdbx_strand_id
1 'polypeptide(L)' 'MELKIRDVAKLLMVSDKTVYRWVRAGAIPAYRVHDQYRVNRIELLEW' A
#
# COMPACT_ATOMS: atom_id res chain seq x y z
N MET A 1 6.98 10.81 0.35
CA MET A 1 5.63 10.72 -0.26
C MET A 1 4.94 9.49 0.30
N GLU A 2 3.85 9.66 1.04
CA GLU A 2 3.07 8.55 1.59
C GLU A 2 1.87 8.29 0.67
N LEU A 3 1.83 7.12 0.03
CA LEU A 3 0.72 6.72 -0.84
C LEU A 3 -0.39 6.10 0.00
N LYS A 4 -1.66 6.46 -0.26
CA LYS A 4 -2.78 5.74 0.34
C LYS A 4 -2.99 4.42 -0.41
N ILE A 5 -3.69 3.48 0.21
CA ILE A 5 -4.06 2.21 -0.45
C ILE A 5 -4.74 2.43 -1.82
N ARG A 6 -5.59 3.46 -1.95
CA ARG A 6 -6.22 3.82 -3.23
C ARG A 6 -5.22 4.24 -4.30
N ASP A 7 -4.17 4.97 -3.92
CA ASP A 7 -3.15 5.41 -4.85
C ASP A 7 -2.29 4.23 -5.31
N VAL A 8 -1.96 3.32 -4.39
CA VAL A 8 -1.25 2.07 -4.70
C VAL A 8 -2.09 1.17 -5.59
N ALA A 9 -3.39 1.04 -5.32
CA ALA A 9 -4.32 0.27 -6.12
C ALA A 9 -4.38 0.77 -7.57
N LYS A 10 -4.46 2.10 -7.76
CA LYS A 10 -4.41 2.73 -9.08
C LYS A 10 -3.07 2.51 -9.78
N LEU A 11 -1.97 2.67 -9.04
CA LEU A 11 -0.62 2.54 -9.59
C LEU A 11 -0.33 1.11 -10.08
N LEU A 12 -0.83 0.11 -9.35
CA LEU A 12 -0.68 -1.31 -9.68
C LEU A 12 -1.85 -1.86 -10.52
N MET A 13 -2.83 -1.02 -10.87
CA MET A 13 -4.05 -1.40 -11.60
C MET A 13 -4.81 -2.59 -10.97
N VAL A 14 -4.83 -2.67 -9.64
CA VAL A 14 -5.56 -3.70 -8.88
C VAL A 14 -6.65 -3.09 -8.02
N SER A 15 -7.54 -3.94 -7.49
CA SER A 15 -8.57 -3.50 -6.55
C SER A 15 -7.99 -3.11 -5.17
N ASP A 16 -8.63 -2.16 -4.47
CA ASP A 16 -8.25 -1.79 -3.10
C ASP A 16 -8.21 -3.00 -2.15
N LYS A 17 -9.12 -3.96 -2.35
CA LYS A 17 -9.17 -5.23 -1.59
C LYS A 17 -7.91 -6.07 -1.80
N THR A 18 -7.36 -6.09 -3.01
CA THR A 18 -6.12 -6.81 -3.32
C THR A 18 -4.95 -6.19 -2.56
N VAL A 19 -4.84 -4.86 -2.60
CA VAL A 19 -3.79 -4.13 -1.86
C VAL A 19 -3.96 -4.34 -0.35
N TYR A 20 -5.19 -4.28 0.17
CA TYR A 20 -5.48 -4.59 1.58
C TYR A 20 -5.04 -6.01 1.97
N ARG A 21 -5.25 -7.00 1.09
CA ARG A 21 -4.81 -8.38 1.31
C ARG A 21 -3.29 -8.47 1.36
N TRP A 22 -2.58 -7.79 0.46
CA TRP A 22 -1.12 -7.77 0.44
C TRP A 22 -0.53 -7.09 1.67
N VAL A 23 -1.11 -5.97 2.09
CA VAL A 23 -0.74 -5.30 3.34
C VAL A 23 -0.97 -6.22 4.55
N ARG A 24 -2.13 -6.90 4.62
CA ARG A 24 -2.42 -7.90 5.66
C ARG A 24 -1.47 -9.09 5.64
N ALA A 25 -1.03 -9.51 4.46
CA ALA A 25 -0.12 -10.63 4.26
C ALA A 25 1.36 -10.24 4.48
N GLY A 26 1.67 -8.96 4.70
CA GLY A 26 3.04 -8.46 4.80
C GLY A 26 3.80 -8.45 3.47
N ALA A 27 3.08 -8.59 2.35
CA ALA A 27 3.67 -8.55 1.00
C ALA A 27 3.96 -7.12 0.52
N ILE A 28 3.34 -6.11 1.14
CA ILE A 28 3.64 -4.70 0.89
C ILE A 28 3.89 -4.00 2.23
N PRO A 29 5.01 -3.26 2.38
CA PRO A 29 5.28 -2.47 3.57
C PRO A 29 4.29 -1.30 3.66
N ALA A 30 3.37 -1.40 4.61
CA ALA A 30 2.40 -0.36 4.91
C ALA A 30 2.34 -0.08 6.41
N TYR A 31 2.21 1.20 6.73
CA TYR A 31 2.15 1.72 8.09
C TYR A 31 0.74 2.26 8.36
N ARG A 32 0.19 1.97 9.54
CA ARG A 32 -1.10 2.53 9.96
C ARG A 32 -0.84 3.83 10.70
N VAL A 33 -1.24 4.95 10.10
CA VAL A 33 -1.13 6.28 10.70
C VAL A 33 -2.54 6.87 10.79
N HIS A 34 -3.01 7.12 12.02
CA HIS A 34 -4.34 7.69 12.29
C HIS A 34 -5.45 6.97 11.52
N ASP A 35 -5.53 5.65 11.71
CA ASP A 35 -6.49 4.75 11.07
C ASP A 35 -6.35 4.56 9.54
N GLN A 36 -5.47 5.31 8.88
CA GLN A 36 -5.21 5.18 7.45
C GLN A 36 -3.95 4.36 7.19
N TYR A 37 -4.03 3.45 6.23
CA TYR A 37 -2.87 2.73 5.71
C TYR A 37 -2.10 3.63 4.75
N ARG A 38 -0.81 3.79 5.05
CA ARG A 38 0.16 4.54 4.25
C ARG A 38 1.26 3.63 3.78
N VAL A 39 1.53 3.67 2.49
CA VAL A 39 2.57 2.89 1.82
C VAL A 39 3.68 3.84 1.44
N ASN A 40 4.91 3.54 1.85
CA ASN A 40 6.06 4.31 1.41
C ASN A 40 6.42 3.89 -0.01
N ARG A 41 6.41 4.85 -0.95
CA ARG A 41 6.71 4.59 -2.36
C ARG A 41 8.14 4.11 -2.59
N ILE A 42 9.09 4.52 -1.74
CA ILE A 42 10.51 4.17 -1.88
C ILE A 42 10.69 2.66 -1.60
N GLU A 43 10.09 2.18 -0.52
CA GLU A 43 10.08 0.75 -0.16
C GLU A 43 9.40 -0.15 -1.21
N LEU A 44 8.43 0.38 -1.97
CA LEU A 44 7.76 -0.36 -3.04
C LEU A 44 8.62 -0.51 -4.31
N LEU A 45 9.62 0.37 -4.49
CA LEU A 45 10.51 0.41 -5.66
C LEU A 45 11.82 -0.34 -5.42
N GLU A 46 12.19 -0.56 -4.16
CA GLU A 46 13.39 -1.31 -3.76
C GLU A 46 13.11 -2.82 -3.56
N TRP A 47 11.92 -3.29 -3.91
CA TRP A 47 11.49 -4.70 -3.89
C TRP A 47 11.22 -5.21 -5.31
#